data_AF-A0A4U9UCB9-F1
#
_entry.id   AF-A0A4U9UCB9-F1
#
_cell.length_a   1.000
_cell.length_b   1.000
_cell.length_c   1.000
_cell.angle_alpha   90.00
_cell.angle_beta   90.00
_cell.angle_gamma   90.00
#
_symmetry.space_group_name_H-M   'P 1'
#
loop_
_entity.id
_entity.type
_entity.pdbx_description
1 polymer ?
#
loop_
_entity_poly.entity_id
_entity_poly.type
_entity_poly.pdbx_seq_one_letter_code
_entity_poly.pdbx_strand_id
1 'polypeptide(L)'
;MGWPLLRNCATQFISCQDSVAALGMRVLGNPLGNDPRIISGESGAVGLGVLAAVHHSPQRAQLMQKLGLDSQSVVLLISSEGDTDVKHYREVVWEGKHPV
;
A
#
# COMPACT_ATOMS: atom_id res chain seq x y z
N MET A 1 19.90 -11.53 6.62
CA MET A 1 20.59 -10.69 7.63
C MET A 1 19.64 -9.76 8.42
N GLY A 2 18.42 -9.44 7.98
CA GLY A 2 17.56 -8.45 8.66
C GLY A 2 16.73 -8.92 9.87
N TRP A 3 16.59 -10.22 10.13
CA TRP A 3 15.64 -10.73 11.14
C TRP A 3 15.87 -10.23 12.57
N PRO A 4 17.11 -10.18 13.12
CA PRO A 4 17.31 -9.68 14.48
C PRO A 4 16.84 -8.23 14.66
N LEU A 5 17.04 -7.37 13.66
CA LEU A 5 16.57 -5.98 13.69
C LEU A 5 15.04 -5.92 13.65
N LEU A 6 14.41 -6.65 12.73
CA LEU A 6 12.94 -6.69 12.65
C LEU A 6 12.33 -7.22 13.94
N ARG A 7 12.84 -8.32 14.49
CA ARG A 7 12.36 -8.90 15.74
C ARG A 7 12.44 -7.93 16.91
N ASN A 8 13.50 -7.12 16.97
CA ASN A 8 13.77 -6.27 18.12
C ASN A 8 13.16 -4.86 17.98
N CYS A 9 12.96 -4.37 16.75
CA CYS A 9 12.61 -2.98 16.49
C CYS A 9 11.27 -2.79 15.76
N ALA A 10 10.74 -3.80 15.07
CA ALA A 10 9.45 -3.67 14.39
C ALA A 10 8.31 -3.71 15.42
N THR A 11 7.39 -2.75 15.32
CA THR A 11 6.23 -2.69 16.23
C THR A 11 5.16 -3.69 15.82
N GLN A 12 4.95 -3.90 14.53
CA GLN A 12 3.90 -4.77 13.98
C GLN A 12 4.35 -5.42 12.68
N PHE A 13 3.72 -6.56 12.36
CA PHE A 13 3.83 -7.24 11.07
C PHE A 13 2.42 -7.39 10.49
N ILE A 14 2.29 -7.21 9.17
CA ILE A 14 1.01 -7.31 8.46
C ILE A 14 1.14 -8.41 7.41
N SER A 15 0.12 -9.27 7.33
CA SER A 15 -0.10 -10.18 6.22
C SER A 15 -1.34 -9.70 5.47
N CYS A 16 -1.23 -9.53 4.16
CA CYS A 16 -2.28 -8.99 3.30
C CYS A 16 -2.38 -9.80 2.00
N GLN A 17 -3.51 -9.65 1.30
CA GLN A 17 -3.74 -10.26 -0.01
C GLN A 17 -3.08 -9.43 -1.12
N ASP A 18 -2.74 -10.04 -2.25
CA ASP A 18 -2.12 -9.37 -3.40
C ASP A 18 -3.00 -8.24 -3.97
N SER A 19 -4.33 -8.33 -3.83
CA SER A 19 -5.27 -7.27 -4.21
C SER A 19 -5.00 -5.95 -3.46
N VAL A 20 -4.38 -5.99 -2.29
CA VAL A 20 -3.95 -4.80 -1.53
C VAL A 20 -2.82 -4.08 -2.27
N ALA A 21 -1.86 -4.81 -2.82
CA ALA A 21 -0.80 -4.21 -3.64
C ALA A 21 -1.39 -3.58 -4.90
N ALA A 22 -2.27 -4.30 -5.60
CA ALA A 22 -2.97 -3.79 -6.79
C ALA A 22 -3.78 -2.52 -6.51
N LEU A 23 -4.45 -2.43 -5.34
CA LEU A 23 -5.12 -1.20 -4.90
C LEU A 23 -4.12 -0.04 -4.75
N GLY A 24 -2.99 -0.28 -4.08
CA GLY A 24 -1.93 0.71 -3.94
C GLY A 24 -1.41 1.24 -5.28
N MET A 25 -1.22 0.36 -6.26
CA MET A 25 -0.75 0.72 -7.60
C MET A 25 -1.72 1.69 -8.28
N ARG A 26 -3.02 1.42 -8.17
CA ARG A 26 -4.08 2.26 -8.75
C ARG A 26 -4.19 3.61 -8.05
N VAL A 27 -4.13 3.64 -6.72
CA VAL A 27 -4.22 4.89 -5.95
C VAL A 27 -3.01 5.79 -6.22
N LEU A 28 -1.78 5.25 -6.26
CA LEU A 28 -0.59 6.03 -6.62
C LEU A 28 -0.62 6.51 -8.09
N GLY A 29 -1.11 5.64 -8.98
CA GLY A 29 -1.19 5.92 -10.42
C GLY A 29 -2.30 6.89 -10.82
N ASN A 30 -3.33 7.06 -9.98
CA ASN A 30 -4.47 7.96 -10.16
C ASN A 30 -4.77 8.71 -8.84
N PRO A 31 -3.96 9.72 -8.50
CA PRO A 31 -3.97 10.37 -7.20
C PRO A 31 -5.22 11.22 -6.95
N LEU A 32 -5.48 11.52 -5.68
CA LEU A 32 -6.57 12.41 -5.27
C LEU A 32 -6.14 13.89 -5.38
N GLY A 33 -7.04 14.73 -5.89
CA GLY A 33 -6.83 16.18 -5.93
C GLY A 33 -5.56 16.57 -6.70
N ASN A 34 -4.64 17.24 -6.02
CA ASN A 34 -3.38 17.72 -6.60
C ASN A 34 -2.16 16.92 -6.10
N ASP A 35 -2.37 15.76 -5.47
CA ASP A 35 -1.27 14.91 -5.02
C ASP A 35 -0.44 14.45 -6.23
N PRO A 36 0.89 14.34 -6.10
CA PRO A 36 1.74 13.94 -7.20
C PRO A 36 1.46 12.51 -7.61
N ARG A 37 1.34 12.29 -8.92
CA ARG A 37 1.21 10.95 -9.49
C ARG A 37 2.53 10.18 -9.36
N ILE A 38 2.44 8.92 -8.95
CA ILE A 38 3.59 8.03 -8.79
C ILE A 38 3.34 6.72 -9.56
N ILE A 39 4.30 6.31 -10.38
CA ILE A 39 4.31 4.97 -10.95
C ILE A 39 4.95 4.05 -9.91
N SER A 40 4.17 3.09 -9.41
CA SER A 40 4.64 2.11 -8.44
C SER A 40 4.21 0.73 -8.88
N GLY A 41 5.17 -0.20 -8.95
CA GLY A 41 4.92 -1.61 -9.20
C GLY A 41 4.24 -2.29 -8.02
N GLU A 42 3.95 -3.58 -8.17
CA GLU A 42 3.23 -4.38 -7.19
C GLU A 42 3.94 -4.38 -5.83
N SER A 43 5.24 -4.69 -5.80
CA SER A 43 6.01 -4.75 -4.55
C SER A 43 6.22 -3.36 -3.93
N GLY A 44 6.29 -2.31 -4.77
CA GLY A 44 6.45 -0.94 -4.31
C GLY A 44 5.18 -0.34 -3.70
N ALA A 45 4.01 -0.76 -4.20
CA ALA A 45 2.76 -0.09 -3.86
C ALA A 45 2.07 -0.65 -2.61
N VAL A 46 2.46 -1.84 -2.14
CA VAL A 46 1.78 -2.55 -1.05
C VAL A 46 1.68 -1.72 0.24
N GLY A 47 2.68 -0.89 0.53
CA GLY A 47 2.66 0.00 1.70
C GLY A 47 1.49 0.99 1.67
N LEU A 48 1.26 1.68 0.54
CA LEU A 48 0.08 2.54 0.39
C LEU A 48 -1.19 1.70 0.30
N GLY A 49 -1.12 0.56 -0.39
CA GLY A 49 -2.21 -0.39 -0.51
C GLY A 49 -2.83 -0.75 0.84
N VAL A 50 -2.00 -1.02 1.85
CA VAL A 50 -2.47 -1.31 3.21
C VAL A 50 -3.24 -0.12 3.81
N LEU A 51 -2.75 1.12 3.68
CA LEU A 51 -3.45 2.30 4.20
C LEU A 51 -4.79 2.51 3.49
N ALA A 52 -4.83 2.34 2.17
CA ALA A 52 -6.06 2.44 1.39
C ALA A 52 -7.07 1.33 1.77
N ALA A 53 -6.60 0.09 1.91
CA ALA A 53 -7.44 -1.04 2.32
C ALA A 53 -8.00 -0.85 3.74
N VAL A 54 -7.19 -0.35 4.69
CA VAL A 54 -7.65 -0.01 6.04
C VAL A 54 -8.69 1.10 6.00
N HIS A 55 -8.48 2.13 5.18
CA HIS A 55 -9.41 3.26 5.04
C HIS A 55 -10.78 2.82 4.51
N HIS A 56 -10.83 1.90 3.55
CA HIS A 56 -12.07 1.41 2.94
C HIS A 56 -12.68 0.18 3.64
N SER A 57 -12.00 -0.38 4.65
CA SER A 57 -12.50 -1.53 5.38
C SER A 57 -13.73 -1.20 6.24
N PRO A 58 -14.73 -2.09 6.34
CA PRO A 58 -15.81 -1.96 7.33
C PRO A 58 -15.31 -1.87 8.78
N GLN A 59 -14.09 -2.36 9.04
CA GLN A 59 -13.45 -2.38 10.36
C GLN A 59 -12.45 -1.23 10.54
N ARG A 60 -12.53 -0.17 9.72
CA ARG A 60 -11.60 0.97 9.68
C ARG A 60 -11.21 1.48 11.06
N ALA A 61 -12.18 1.79 11.92
CA ALA A 61 -11.91 2.38 13.24
C ALA A 61 -11.02 1.47 14.12
N GLN A 62 -11.33 0.17 14.15
CA GLN A 62 -10.57 -0.81 14.91
C GLN A 62 -9.16 -1.01 14.33
N LEU A 63 -9.03 -1.05 13.00
CA LEU A 63 -7.74 -1.20 12.33
C LEU A 63 -6.85 0.03 12.51
N MET A 64 -7.40 1.24 12.36
CA MET A 64 -6.67 2.49 12.62
C MET A 64 -6.20 2.56 14.07
N GLN A 65 -7.07 2.20 15.03
CA GLN A 65 -6.68 2.14 16.45
C GLN A 65 -5.56 1.11 16.69
N LYS A 66 -5.66 -0.08 16.09
CA LYS A 66 -4.65 -1.14 16.24
C LYS A 66 -3.30 -0.73 15.63
N LEU A 67 -3.31 -0.02 14.51
CA LEU A 67 -2.11 0.52 13.86
C LEU A 67 -1.57 1.78 14.54
N GLY A 68 -2.33 2.38 15.46
CA GLY A 68 -1.96 3.66 16.09
C GLY A 68 -2.01 4.84 15.12
N LEU A 69 -2.91 4.79 14.12
CA LEU A 69 -3.07 5.84 13.13
C LEU A 69 -4.20 6.79 13.50
N ASP A 70 -3.90 8.08 13.47
CA ASP A 70 -4.82 9.17 13.76
C ASP A 70 -4.53 10.42 12.88
N SER A 71 -5.17 11.55 13.18
CA SER A 71 -4.98 12.80 12.44
C SER A 71 -3.65 13.50 12.68
N GLN A 72 -2.86 13.08 13.67
CA GLN A 72 -1.53 13.63 13.98
C GLN A 72 -0.40 12.76 13.43
N SER A 73 -0.73 11.60 12.86
CA SER A 73 0.22 10.64 12.33
C SER A 73 0.91 11.16 11.06
N VAL A 74 2.24 11.08 11.03
CA VAL A 74 3.05 11.31 9.83
C VAL A 74 3.62 9.97 9.38
N VAL A 75 3.15 9.47 8.23
CA VAL A 75 3.46 8.12 7.75
C VAL A 75 4.49 8.15 6.63
N LEU A 76 5.64 7.51 6.84
CA LEU A 76 6.64 7.29 5.79
C LEU A 76 6.33 5.99 5.04
N LEU A 77 6.22 6.07 3.72
CA LEU A 77 6.09 4.93 2.82
C LEU A 77 7.26 4.93 1.83
N ILE A 78 7.69 3.74 1.42
CA ILE A 78 8.73 3.55 0.41
C ILE A 78 8.14 2.80 -0.78
N SER A 79 8.09 3.47 -1.93
CA SER A 79 7.83 2.83 -3.22
C SER A 79 9.14 2.22 -3.72
N SER A 80 9.32 0.91 -3.53
CA SER A 80 10.58 0.22 -3.82
C SER A 80 10.88 0.07 -5.32
N GLU A 81 9.85 0.11 -6.17
CA GLU A 81 9.96 -0.04 -7.62
C GLU A 81 8.88 0.74 -8.39
N GLY A 82 9.16 1.04 -9.66
CA GLY A 82 8.18 1.52 -10.64
C GLY A 82 7.51 0.35 -11.41
N ASP A 83 7.14 0.56 -12.66
CA ASP A 83 6.53 -0.44 -13.54
C ASP A 83 7.57 -1.37 -14.18
N THR A 84 8.33 -2.09 -13.35
CA THR A 84 9.37 -3.05 -13.77
C THR A 84 8.86 -4.11 -14.75
N ASP A 85 7.61 -4.57 -14.57
CA ASP A 85 6.82 -5.26 -15.58
C ASP A 85 5.69 -4.35 -16.06
N VAL A 86 5.94 -3.64 -17.16
CA VAL A 86 4.99 -2.69 -17.78
C VAL A 86 3.69 -3.38 -18.21
N LYS A 87 3.75 -4.64 -18.65
CA LYS A 87 2.56 -5.38 -19.08
C LYS A 87 1.68 -5.67 -17.87
N HIS A 88 2.25 -6.27 -16.83
CA HIS A 88 1.53 -6.55 -15.60
C HIS A 88 0.97 -5.27 -14.96
N TYR A 89 1.76 -4.19 -14.94
CA TYR A 89 1.31 -2.90 -14.42
C TYR A 89 0.03 -2.42 -15.13
N ARG A 90 0.00 -2.47 -16.47
CA ARG A 90 -1.17 -2.06 -17.25
C ARG A 90 -2.38 -2.98 -17.06
N GLU A 91 -2.16 -4.29 -16.95
CA GLU A 91 -3.24 -5.24 -16.60
C GLU A 91 -3.90 -4.85 -15.27
N VAL A 92 -3.12 -4.39 -14.28
CA VAL A 92 -3.64 -3.95 -12.99
C VAL A 92 -4.33 -2.58 -13.05
N VAL A 93 -3.68 -1.57 -13.62
CA VAL A 93 -4.16 -0.18 -13.52
C VAL A 93 -5.16 0.22 -14.59
N TRP A 94 -5.22 -0.49 -15.73
CA TRP A 94 -6.17 -0.21 -16.81
C TRP A 94 -7.25 -1.27 -16.91
N GLU A 95 -6.88 -2.56 -16.82
CA GLU A 95 -7.82 -3.67 -17.05
C GLU A 95 -8.48 -4.17 -15.76
N GLY A 96 -7.99 -3.72 -14.59
CA GLY A 96 -8.57 -4.06 -13.29
C GLY A 96 -8.22 -5.47 -12.79
N LYS A 97 -7.11 -6.05 -13.26
CA LYS A 97 -6.58 -7.31 -12.72
C LYS A 97 -6.34 -7.20 -11.21
N HIS A 98 -6.59 -8.30 -10.48
CA HIS A 98 -6.62 -8.36 -9.00
C HIS A 98 -7.68 -7.42 -8.37
N PRO A 99 -8.98 -7.74 -8.54
CA PRO A 99 -10.05 -6.94 -7.98
C PRO A 99 -9.99 -6.92 -6.45
N VAL A 100 -10.38 -5.79 -5.86
CA VAL A 100 -10.58 -5.57 -4.42
C VAL A 100 -12.04 -5.68 -4.05
#